data_AF-A0A8H7K1R3-F1
#
_entry.id   AF-A0A8H7K1R3-F1
#
_cell.length_a   1.000
_cell.length_b   1.000
_cell.length_c   1.000
_cell.angle_alpha   90.00
_cell.angle_beta   90.00
_cell.angle_gamma   90.00
#
_symmetry.space_group_name_H-M   'P 1'
#
loop_
_entity.id
_entity.type
_entity.pdbx_description
1 polymer ?
#
loop_
_entity_poly.entity_id
_entity_poly.type
_entity_poly.pdbx_seq_one_letter_code
_entity_poly.pdbx_strand_id
1 'polypeptide(L)'
;MRRAPCIAGRATVCWRAHRKEDPQSPLVIKDSWQYPDRDEEGELLRDATSKGVANIARYYHHETVRVHGVNNDIQQSIRKGLDVTKATNYRLGRATPQSSANASVSRKERSSSAGVKRPSSDADATLPPIKRSRPASPANASTNRVHWRVILRDYGKQIYKAGSPMALLSALEGCVGGHELLYRSGLLHRDISINNLMVNEDDKIPSWRAFFIGLDLAVRPQREAASGAKGKTTRSWPLVHF
;
A
#
# COMPACT_ATOMS: atom_id res chain seq x y z
N MET A 1 -20.31 20.97 -3.51
CA MET A 1 -20.50 19.63 -2.90
C MET A 1 -19.33 19.34 -1.97
N ARG A 2 -19.56 19.34 -0.65
CA ARG A 2 -18.59 18.79 0.32
C ARG A 2 -18.56 17.28 0.13
N ARG A 3 -17.36 16.71 -0.10
CA ARG A 3 -17.19 15.25 -0.01
C ARG A 3 -17.39 14.85 1.44
N ALA A 4 -18.22 13.86 1.70
CA ALA A 4 -18.27 13.24 3.01
C ALA A 4 -16.86 12.67 3.32
N PRO A 5 -16.31 12.91 4.52
CA PRO A 5 -15.08 12.25 4.92
C PRO A 5 -15.33 10.73 4.89
N CYS A 6 -14.54 10.01 4.10
CA CYS A 6 -14.58 8.55 4.05
C CYS A 6 -13.22 8.01 4.53
N ILE A 7 -13.25 7.05 5.45
CA ILE A 7 -12.07 6.30 5.84
C ILE A 7 -11.92 5.16 4.83
N ALA A 8 -11.05 5.35 3.85
CA ALA A 8 -10.72 4.32 2.86
C ALA A 8 -9.31 3.78 3.16
N GLY A 9 -9.25 2.60 3.80
CA GLY A 9 -7.99 1.92 4.16
C GLY A 9 -8.14 0.40 4.11
N ARG A 10 -7.07 -0.36 4.35
CA ARG A 10 -7.06 -1.84 4.33
C ARG A 10 -7.68 -2.50 5.57
N ALA A 11 -8.20 -1.70 6.52
CA ALA A 11 -8.70 -2.16 7.82
C ALA A 11 -7.70 -3.13 8.49
N THR A 12 -6.45 -2.70 8.59
CA THR A 12 -5.37 -3.54 9.15
C THR A 12 -5.46 -3.58 10.67
N VAL A 13 -5.39 -4.78 11.23
CA VAL A 13 -5.34 -5.02 12.68
C VAL A 13 -4.13 -5.90 12.97
N CYS A 14 -3.33 -5.55 13.97
CA CYS A 14 -2.23 -6.40 14.41
C CYS A 14 -2.39 -6.79 15.87
N TRP A 15 -1.95 -8.00 16.17
CA TRP A 15 -1.96 -8.59 17.51
C TRP A 15 -0.58 -9.11 17.84
N ARG A 16 -0.16 -8.93 19.09
CA ARG A 16 0.95 -9.69 19.67
C ARG A 16 0.36 -10.97 20.27
N ALA A 17 0.92 -12.11 19.89
CA ALA A 17 0.51 -13.41 20.36
C ALA A 17 1.74 -14.23 20.77
N HIS A 18 1.52 -15.38 21.38
CA HIS A 18 2.52 -16.41 21.57
C HIS A 18 1.81 -17.76 21.57
N ARG A 19 2.56 -18.84 21.36
CA ARG A 19 1.98 -20.17 21.54
C ARG A 19 1.78 -20.44 23.02
N LYS A 20 0.76 -21.23 23.36
CA LYS A 20 0.53 -21.63 24.76
C LYS A 20 1.72 -22.42 25.30
N GLU A 21 2.36 -23.22 24.46
CA GLU A 21 3.52 -24.05 24.80
C GLU A 21 4.85 -23.28 24.79
N ASP A 22 4.90 -22.10 24.17
CA ASP A 22 6.11 -21.28 24.06
C ASP A 22 5.80 -19.78 24.25
N PRO A 23 5.67 -19.32 25.51
CA PRO A 23 5.40 -17.91 25.82
C PRO A 23 6.58 -16.97 25.57
N GLN A 24 7.80 -17.49 25.44
CA GLN A 24 9.03 -16.68 25.29
C GLN A 24 9.26 -16.25 23.84
N SER A 25 8.66 -16.94 22.88
CA SER A 25 8.70 -16.60 21.46
C SER A 25 7.44 -15.83 21.04
N PRO A 26 7.43 -14.47 21.08
CA PRO A 26 6.31 -13.71 20.58
C PRO A 26 6.14 -13.91 19.07
N LEU A 27 4.88 -13.82 18.63
CA LEU A 27 4.46 -13.78 17.24
C LEU A 27 3.65 -12.50 17.01
N VAL A 28 3.67 -12.00 15.78
CA VAL A 28 2.81 -10.89 15.35
C VAL A 28 1.82 -11.42 14.33
N ILE A 29 0.52 -11.29 14.63
CA ILE A 29 -0.56 -11.62 13.70
C ILE A 29 -1.04 -10.32 13.07
N LYS A 30 -1.02 -10.24 11.75
CA LYS A 30 -1.51 -9.11 10.96
C LYS A 30 -2.69 -9.56 10.12
N ASP A 31 -3.85 -8.98 10.38
CA ASP A 31 -5.07 -9.14 9.60
C ASP A 31 -5.27 -7.92 8.69
N SER A 32 -5.65 -8.13 7.43
CA SER A 32 -5.91 -7.04 6.48
C SER A 32 -6.88 -7.43 5.37
N TRP A 33 -7.65 -6.47 4.85
CA TRP A 33 -8.53 -6.66 3.70
C TRP A 33 -7.86 -6.12 2.44
N GLN A 34 -7.41 -7.03 1.58
CA GLN A 34 -6.61 -6.74 0.40
C GLN A 34 -7.38 -7.01 -0.90
N TYR A 35 -6.96 -6.39 -2.00
CA TYR A 35 -7.51 -6.72 -3.31
C TYR A 35 -6.99 -8.09 -3.74
N PRO A 36 -7.84 -8.96 -4.32
CA PRO A 36 -7.44 -10.31 -4.72
C PRO A 36 -6.35 -10.32 -5.80
N ASP A 37 -6.25 -9.26 -6.61
CA ASP A 37 -5.27 -9.15 -7.70
C ASP A 37 -3.84 -8.81 -7.24
N ARG A 38 -3.58 -8.74 -5.93
CA ARG A 38 -2.26 -8.40 -5.39
C ARG A 38 -1.45 -9.65 -5.07
N ASP A 39 -0.14 -9.51 -5.11
CA ASP A 39 0.76 -10.54 -4.59
C ASP A 39 0.56 -10.68 -3.07
N GLU A 40 0.51 -11.91 -2.58
CA GLU A 40 0.33 -12.19 -1.16
C GLU A 40 1.61 -11.83 -0.38
N GLU A 41 1.51 -10.88 0.56
CA GLU A 41 2.65 -10.49 1.41
C GLU A 41 3.29 -11.70 2.09
N GLY A 42 2.46 -12.66 2.52
CA GLY A 42 2.91 -13.90 3.13
C GLY A 42 3.80 -14.75 2.23
N GLU A 43 3.58 -14.74 0.91
CA GLU A 43 4.42 -15.44 -0.08
C GLU A 43 5.80 -14.80 -0.21
N LEU A 44 5.83 -13.47 -0.25
CA LEU A 44 7.07 -12.70 -0.36
C LEU A 44 7.93 -12.85 0.90
N LEU A 45 7.30 -12.85 2.09
CA LEU A 45 7.96 -13.12 3.36
C LEU A 45 8.47 -14.55 3.45
N ARG A 46 7.69 -15.53 2.99
CA ARG A 46 8.10 -16.94 2.96
C ARG A 46 9.34 -17.13 2.08
N ASP A 47 9.34 -16.53 0.88
CA ASP A 47 10.49 -16.56 -0.03
C ASP A 47 11.74 -15.96 0.61
N ALA A 48 11.65 -14.73 1.13
CA ALA A 48 12.77 -14.06 1.79
C ALA A 48 13.32 -14.87 2.99
N THR A 49 12.43 -15.47 3.78
CA THR A 49 12.81 -16.31 4.92
C THR A 49 13.50 -17.59 4.47
N SER A 50 12.99 -18.25 3.42
CA SER A 50 13.59 -19.48 2.88
C SER A 50 14.98 -19.25 2.30
N LYS A 51 15.24 -18.05 1.78
CA LYS A 51 16.55 -17.60 1.28
C LYS A 51 17.50 -17.11 2.38
N GLY A 52 17.06 -17.12 3.64
CA GLY A 52 17.88 -16.68 4.77
C GLY A 52 18.20 -15.18 4.75
N VAL A 53 17.34 -14.33 4.17
CA VAL A 53 17.56 -12.89 4.12
C VAL A 53 17.49 -12.32 5.55
N ALA A 54 18.63 -11.81 6.05
CA ALA A 54 18.71 -11.20 7.36
C ALA A 54 17.99 -9.83 7.40
N ASN A 55 17.62 -9.40 8.62
CA ASN A 55 17.01 -8.09 8.86
C ASN A 55 15.70 -7.86 8.07
N ILE A 56 14.99 -8.93 7.73
CA ILE A 56 13.60 -8.92 7.25
C ILE A 56 12.78 -9.73 8.25
N ALA A 57 11.55 -9.29 8.56
CA ALA A 57 10.66 -10.05 9.42
C ALA A 57 10.47 -11.47 8.89
N ARG A 58 10.75 -12.45 9.74
CA ARG A 58 10.74 -13.87 9.39
C ARG A 58 9.31 -14.38 9.39
N TYR A 59 9.02 -15.12 8.32
CA TYR A 59 7.75 -15.78 8.10
C TYR A 59 7.48 -16.85 9.15
N TYR A 60 6.25 -16.88 9.66
CA TYR A 60 5.72 -18.00 10.44
C TYR A 60 4.63 -18.73 9.66
N HIS A 61 3.59 -18.01 9.25
CA HIS A 61 2.43 -18.56 8.54
C HIS A 61 1.68 -17.47 7.78
N HIS A 62 0.88 -17.83 6.79
CA HIS A 62 -0.11 -16.94 6.19
C HIS A 62 -1.31 -17.74 5.70
N GLU A 63 -2.48 -17.11 5.65
CA GLU A 63 -3.70 -17.72 5.15
C GLU A 63 -4.69 -16.67 4.62
N THR A 64 -5.57 -17.09 3.73
CA THR A 64 -6.84 -16.39 3.49
C THR A 64 -7.83 -16.84 4.56
N VAL A 65 -8.32 -15.91 5.37
CA VAL A 65 -9.21 -16.22 6.49
C VAL A 65 -10.57 -16.69 5.98
N ARG A 66 -11.07 -17.80 6.52
CA ARG A 66 -12.36 -18.38 6.18
C ARG A 66 -13.34 -18.29 7.34
N VAL A 67 -14.60 -17.96 7.04
CA VAL A 67 -15.72 -17.95 7.97
C VAL A 67 -16.76 -18.95 7.46
N HIS A 68 -17.14 -19.92 8.28
CA HIS A 68 -18.01 -21.04 7.87
C HIS A 68 -17.53 -21.78 6.61
N GLY A 69 -16.22 -21.96 6.46
CA GLY A 69 -15.62 -22.67 5.32
C GLY A 69 -15.49 -21.85 4.04
N VAL A 70 -15.98 -20.60 4.00
CA VAL A 70 -15.92 -19.72 2.83
C VAL A 70 -14.91 -18.59 3.08
N ASN A 71 -14.18 -18.18 2.05
CA ASN A 71 -13.25 -17.05 2.14
C ASN A 71 -13.99 -15.80 2.63
N ASN A 72 -13.43 -15.11 3.62
CA ASN A 72 -14.02 -13.91 4.17
C ASN A 72 -13.75 -12.72 3.24
N ASP A 73 -14.72 -12.38 2.39
CA ASP A 73 -14.63 -11.25 1.47
C ASP A 73 -15.73 -10.21 1.73
N ILE A 74 -15.46 -8.94 1.41
CA ILE A 74 -16.39 -7.85 1.73
C ILE A 74 -17.72 -7.99 0.97
N GLN A 75 -17.70 -8.55 -0.24
CA GLN A 75 -18.89 -8.67 -1.08
C GLN A 75 -19.88 -9.68 -0.51
N GLN A 76 -19.41 -10.85 -0.06
CA GLN A 76 -20.25 -11.91 0.48
C GLN A 76 -20.52 -11.76 1.98
N SER A 77 -19.60 -11.16 2.75
CA SER A 77 -19.75 -11.02 4.21
C SER A 77 -20.51 -9.76 4.60
N ILE A 78 -20.10 -8.59 4.10
CA ILE A 78 -20.61 -7.29 4.58
C ILE A 78 -21.66 -6.72 3.62
N ARG A 79 -21.49 -6.92 2.32
CA ARG A 79 -22.34 -6.31 1.27
C ARG A 79 -23.29 -7.29 0.61
N LYS A 80 -23.56 -8.43 1.24
CA LYS A 80 -24.45 -9.44 0.69
C LYS A 80 -25.83 -8.83 0.41
N GLY A 81 -26.29 -8.92 -0.84
CA GLY A 81 -27.57 -8.37 -1.27
C GLY A 81 -27.61 -6.85 -1.50
N LEU A 82 -26.48 -6.14 -1.36
CA LEU A 82 -26.39 -4.72 -1.71
C LEU A 82 -26.05 -4.55 -3.19
N ASP A 83 -26.99 -3.98 -3.95
CA ASP A 83 -26.77 -3.57 -5.32
C ASP A 83 -26.39 -2.09 -5.39
N VAL A 84 -25.10 -1.82 -5.58
CA VAL A 84 -24.54 -0.46 -5.66
C VAL A 84 -25.13 0.33 -6.85
N THR A 85 -25.64 -0.35 -7.88
CA THR A 85 -26.25 0.32 -9.05
C THR A 85 -27.58 0.99 -8.72
N LYS A 86 -28.26 0.56 -7.65
CA LYS A 86 -29.52 1.13 -7.17
C LYS A 86 -29.33 2.35 -6.26
N ALA A 87 -28.09 2.73 -5.94
CA ALA A 87 -27.83 3.86 -5.06
C ALA A 87 -28.17 5.20 -5.74
N THR A 88 -28.84 6.11 -5.03
CA THR A 88 -29.27 7.43 -5.55
C THR A 88 -28.12 8.33 -6.03
N ASN A 89 -26.90 8.06 -5.57
CA ASN A 89 -25.67 8.73 -5.97
C ASN A 89 -24.86 7.97 -7.03
N TYR A 90 -25.36 6.84 -7.54
CA TYR A 90 -24.70 6.07 -8.60
C TYR A 90 -24.75 6.87 -9.90
N ARG A 91 -23.58 7.37 -10.32
CA ARG A 91 -23.43 8.01 -11.64
C ARG A 91 -22.88 6.97 -12.61
N LEU A 92 -23.76 6.41 -13.44
CA LEU A 92 -23.36 5.62 -14.59
C LEU A 92 -22.43 6.49 -15.45
N GLY A 93 -21.21 6.01 -15.72
CA GLY A 93 -20.25 6.74 -16.53
C GLY A 93 -20.89 7.10 -17.88
N ARG A 94 -20.97 8.39 -18.19
CA ARG A 94 -21.53 8.90 -19.44
C ARG A 94 -20.82 8.20 -20.59
N ALA A 95 -21.55 7.42 -21.38
CA ALA A 95 -21.06 6.91 -22.65
C ALA A 95 -20.58 8.09 -23.49
N THR A 96 -19.36 8.01 -23.99
CA THR A 96 -18.79 8.94 -24.98
C THR A 96 -19.74 9.01 -26.18
N PRO A 97 -20.29 10.19 -26.55
CA PRO A 97 -20.98 10.33 -27.82
C PRO A 97 -19.98 10.06 -28.94
N GLN A 98 -20.39 9.20 -29.88
CA GLN A 98 -19.62 8.88 -31.07
C GLN A 98 -19.34 10.16 -31.87
N SER A 99 -18.08 10.25 -32.34
CA SER A 99 -17.58 11.31 -33.21
C SER A 99 -18.40 11.39 -34.49
N SER A 100 -19.18 12.47 -34.65
CA SER A 100 -19.63 12.93 -35.97
C SER A 100 -18.66 13.99 -36.48
N ALA A 101 -18.11 13.72 -37.65
CA ALA A 101 -17.10 14.51 -38.33
C ALA A 101 -17.59 15.91 -38.76
N ASN A 102 -16.60 16.76 -39.07
CA ASN A 102 -16.63 17.97 -39.89
C ASN A 102 -16.67 19.31 -39.15
N ALA A 103 -15.50 19.97 -39.08
CA ALA A 103 -15.28 21.27 -39.73
C ALA A 103 -13.81 21.69 -39.58
N SER A 104 -13.15 21.81 -40.72
CA SER A 104 -11.81 22.31 -40.96
C SER A 104 -11.70 23.82 -40.72
N VAL A 105 -10.70 24.30 -39.96
CA VAL A 105 -10.06 25.60 -40.22
C VAL A 105 -8.58 25.56 -39.80
N SER A 106 -7.71 25.80 -40.78
CA SER A 106 -6.26 25.95 -40.71
C SER A 106 -5.84 27.29 -40.09
N ARG A 107 -4.69 27.35 -39.38
CA ARG A 107 -3.67 28.42 -39.44
C ARG A 107 -2.42 28.16 -38.57
N LYS A 108 -1.33 27.79 -39.25
CA LYS A 108 0.06 28.33 -39.28
C LYS A 108 0.80 28.79 -37.99
N GLU A 109 1.97 28.16 -37.78
CA GLU A 109 3.32 28.61 -37.27
C GLU A 109 3.45 29.96 -36.52
N ARG A 110 4.31 30.19 -35.51
CA ARG A 110 5.77 29.97 -35.40
C ARG A 110 6.28 30.33 -33.97
N SER A 111 7.57 30.14 -33.73
CA SER A 111 8.33 30.00 -32.47
C SER A 111 8.85 31.27 -31.73
N SER A 112 9.27 31.05 -30.47
CA SER A 112 10.50 31.53 -29.77
C SER A 112 10.48 32.68 -28.72
N SER A 113 11.05 32.32 -27.54
CA SER A 113 12.05 33.04 -26.71
C SER A 113 11.68 33.83 -25.44
N ALA A 114 12.51 33.55 -24.41
CA ALA A 114 13.03 34.38 -23.31
C ALA A 114 12.10 34.90 -22.19
N GLY A 115 12.51 34.62 -20.95
CA GLY A 115 11.79 35.00 -19.73
C GLY A 115 12.17 36.37 -19.17
N VAL A 116 11.23 36.97 -18.44
CA VAL A 116 11.43 38.08 -17.48
C VAL A 116 10.37 37.95 -16.36
N LYS A 117 10.75 38.19 -15.10
CA LYS A 117 9.86 38.22 -13.93
C LYS A 117 9.24 39.62 -13.73
N ARG A 118 7.89 39.63 -13.62
CA ARG A 118 6.92 40.44 -12.81
C ARG A 118 7.06 41.97 -12.71
N PRO A 119 5.95 42.72 -12.85
CA PRO A 119 5.22 43.16 -11.64
C PRO A 119 3.67 43.13 -11.75
N SER A 120 3.02 43.38 -10.61
CA SER A 120 1.59 43.34 -10.35
C SER A 120 0.86 44.64 -10.68
N SER A 121 -0.33 44.48 -11.28
CA SER A 121 -1.55 45.32 -11.22
C SER A 121 -2.11 45.46 -12.63
N ASP A 122 -3.19 44.74 -12.92
CA ASP A 122 -4.44 45.37 -13.36
C ASP A 122 -5.52 44.32 -13.60
N ALA A 123 -6.67 44.61 -13.02
CA ALA A 123 -7.91 43.87 -13.17
C ALA A 123 -8.51 44.26 -14.52
N ASP A 124 -8.47 43.32 -15.48
CA ASP A 124 -9.56 42.95 -16.39
C ASP A 124 -8.95 42.15 -17.56
N ALA A 125 -8.92 40.82 -17.42
CA ALA A 125 -8.63 39.92 -18.52
C ALA A 125 -9.27 38.56 -18.24
N THR A 126 -10.08 38.11 -19.18
CA THR A 126 -10.86 36.87 -19.12
C THR A 126 -9.95 35.67 -18.90
N LEU A 127 -10.19 34.90 -17.82
CA LEU A 127 -9.41 33.72 -17.47
C LEU A 127 -9.45 32.69 -18.61
N PRO A 128 -8.30 32.10 -19.03
CA PRO A 128 -8.34 30.96 -19.93
C PRO A 128 -9.01 29.77 -19.22
N PRO A 129 -9.70 28.86 -19.93
CA PRO A 129 -10.39 27.75 -19.28
C PRO A 129 -9.39 26.79 -18.63
N ILE A 130 -9.09 27.00 -17.34
CA ILE A 130 -8.41 26.01 -16.49
C ILE A 130 -9.43 24.93 -16.15
N LYS A 131 -9.70 24.03 -17.09
CA LYS A 131 -10.22 22.67 -16.81
C LYS A 131 -9.70 21.72 -17.87
N ARG A 132 -8.52 21.11 -17.65
CA ARG A 132 -8.36 19.71 -18.08
C ARG A 132 -9.41 18.93 -17.30
N SER A 133 -10.47 18.54 -17.98
CA SER A 133 -11.44 17.58 -17.48
C SER A 133 -10.69 16.30 -17.13
N ARG A 134 -10.46 16.09 -15.83
CA ARG A 134 -10.15 14.74 -15.32
C ARG A 134 -11.26 13.82 -15.82
N PRO A 135 -10.95 12.66 -16.42
CA PRO A 135 -11.95 11.63 -16.62
C PRO A 135 -12.61 11.39 -15.26
N ALA A 136 -13.93 11.52 -15.21
CA ALA A 136 -14.67 11.10 -14.04
C ALA A 136 -14.39 9.60 -13.90
N SER A 137 -13.57 9.24 -12.90
CA SER A 137 -13.45 7.85 -12.46
C SER A 137 -14.88 7.34 -12.23
N PRO A 138 -15.28 6.21 -12.85
CA PRO A 138 -16.63 5.70 -12.72
C PRO A 138 -16.99 5.65 -11.23
N ALA A 139 -18.22 6.07 -10.91
CA ALA A 139 -18.73 6.02 -9.55
C ALA A 139 -18.40 4.65 -8.96
N ASN A 140 -17.69 4.68 -7.82
CA ASN A 140 -16.97 3.56 -7.23
C ASN A 140 -17.81 2.28 -7.18
N ALA A 141 -17.71 1.43 -8.20
CA ALA A 141 -18.02 0.03 -8.03
C ALA A 141 -17.04 -0.46 -6.98
N SER A 142 -17.54 -0.68 -5.77
CA SER A 142 -16.71 -0.96 -4.61
C SER A 142 -16.03 -2.31 -4.81
N THR A 143 -14.81 -2.29 -5.35
CA THR A 143 -14.07 -3.51 -5.70
C THR A 143 -13.89 -4.40 -4.47
N ASN A 144 -14.10 -5.71 -4.66
CA ASN A 144 -14.06 -6.68 -3.57
C ASN A 144 -12.68 -6.70 -2.90
N ARG A 145 -12.66 -7.07 -1.62
CA ARG A 145 -11.45 -7.31 -0.86
C ARG A 145 -11.60 -8.55 -0.02
N VAL A 146 -10.53 -9.31 0.08
CA VAL A 146 -10.44 -10.58 0.80
C VAL A 146 -9.63 -10.37 2.06
N HIS A 147 -10.04 -11.00 3.16
CA HIS A 147 -9.34 -10.98 4.43
C HIS A 147 -8.15 -11.93 4.40
N TRP A 148 -6.96 -11.37 4.49
CA TRP A 148 -5.69 -12.09 4.60
C TRP A 148 -5.09 -11.93 5.99
N ARG A 149 -4.47 -13.02 6.45
CA ARG A 149 -3.71 -13.09 7.69
C ARG A 149 -2.27 -13.46 7.39
N VAL A 150 -1.34 -12.73 7.99
CA VAL A 150 0.09 -13.05 8.00
C VAL A 150 0.55 -13.12 9.44
N ILE A 151 1.35 -14.12 9.77
CA ILE A 151 1.96 -14.33 11.07
C ILE A 151 3.48 -14.24 10.92
N LEU A 152 4.10 -13.39 11.73
CA LEU A 152 5.53 -13.11 11.74
C LEU A 152 6.16 -13.58 13.06
N ARG A 153 7.44 -13.95 13.00
CA ARG A 153 8.24 -14.33 14.17
C ARG A 153 8.88 -13.15 14.87
N ASP A 154 9.22 -12.11 14.11
CA ASP A 154 9.95 -10.98 14.66
C ASP A 154 9.02 -9.94 15.26
N TYR A 155 9.35 -9.53 16.49
CA TYR A 155 8.67 -8.48 17.24
C TYR A 155 9.66 -7.37 17.58
N GLY A 156 9.20 -6.13 17.48
CA GLY A 156 10.01 -4.96 17.77
C GLY A 156 9.14 -3.71 17.89
N LYS A 157 9.79 -2.58 18.18
CA LYS A 157 9.17 -1.25 18.17
C LYS A 157 9.54 -0.53 16.88
N GLN A 158 8.76 0.48 16.48
CA GLN A 158 9.17 1.31 15.36
C GLN A 158 10.51 1.98 15.64
N ILE A 159 11.31 2.17 14.60
CA ILE A 159 12.69 2.64 14.75
C ILE A 159 12.81 4.00 15.47
N TYR A 160 11.82 4.88 15.30
CA TYR A 160 11.79 6.20 15.96
C TYR A 160 11.51 6.11 17.47
N LYS A 161 11.19 4.92 17.99
CA LYS A 161 11.04 4.62 19.42
C LYS A 161 12.27 3.96 20.03
N ALA A 162 13.40 3.93 19.31
CA ALA A 162 14.66 3.42 19.83
C ALA A 162 15.03 4.14 21.15
N GLY A 163 15.55 3.38 22.13
CA GLY A 163 15.89 3.89 23.46
C GLY A 163 17.12 4.80 23.49
N SER A 164 17.94 4.78 22.43
CA SER A 164 19.13 5.63 22.34
C SER A 164 19.51 5.97 20.89
N PRO A 165 20.29 7.04 20.66
CA PRO A 165 20.85 7.34 19.33
C PRO A 165 21.72 6.21 18.77
N MET A 166 22.46 5.50 19.62
CA MET A 166 23.27 4.35 19.20
C MET A 166 22.40 3.18 18.72
N ALA A 167 21.30 2.89 19.42
CA ALA A 167 20.34 1.88 19.00
C ALA A 167 19.68 2.26 17.66
N LEU A 168 19.33 3.54 17.47
CA LEU A 168 18.79 4.05 16.21
C LEU A 168 19.79 3.88 15.05
N LEU A 169 21.05 4.26 15.23
CA LEU A 169 22.10 4.13 14.21
C LEU A 169 22.36 2.66 13.87
N SER A 170 22.48 1.80 14.87
CA SER A 170 22.66 0.35 14.69
C SER A 170 21.47 -0.26 13.94
N ALA A 171 20.25 0.21 14.25
CA ALA A 171 19.05 -0.27 13.57
C ALA A 171 18.99 0.19 12.11
N LEU A 172 19.39 1.43 11.83
CA LEU A 172 19.50 1.94 10.47
C LEU A 172 20.52 1.15 9.66
N GLU A 173 21.70 0.87 10.21
CA GLU A 173 22.72 0.03 9.58
C GLU A 173 22.17 -1.36 9.25
N GLY A 174 21.55 -2.03 10.23
CA GLY A 174 20.93 -3.33 10.03
C GLY A 174 19.83 -3.32 8.97
N CYS A 175 19.01 -2.26 8.92
CA CYS A 175 18.01 -2.10 7.88
C CYS A 175 18.67 -1.86 6.51
N VAL A 176 19.69 -1.02 6.39
CA VAL A 176 20.38 -0.81 5.10
C VAL A 176 20.95 -2.13 4.57
N GLY A 177 21.60 -2.92 5.43
CA GLY A 177 22.10 -4.26 5.08
C GLY A 177 20.96 -5.23 4.71
N GLY A 178 19.87 -5.25 5.46
CA GLY A 178 18.69 -6.07 5.17
C GLY A 178 18.05 -5.76 3.82
N HIS A 179 17.96 -4.47 3.46
CA HIS A 179 17.43 -4.05 2.17
C HIS A 179 18.33 -4.52 1.02
N GLU A 180 19.65 -4.41 1.18
CA GLU A 180 20.61 -4.89 0.20
C GLU A 180 20.49 -6.41 -0.02
N LEU A 181 20.41 -7.19 1.07
CA LEU A 181 20.22 -8.64 0.99
C LEU A 181 18.88 -9.01 0.33
N LEU A 182 17.81 -8.29 0.66
CA LEU A 182 16.50 -8.48 0.04
C LEU A 182 16.57 -8.21 -1.47
N TYR A 183 17.23 -7.13 -1.89
CA TYR A 183 17.42 -6.80 -3.30
C TYR A 183 18.20 -7.89 -4.04
N ARG A 184 19.32 -8.37 -3.46
CA ARG A 184 20.11 -9.48 -4.01
C ARG A 184 19.32 -10.78 -4.10
N SER A 185 18.33 -10.98 -3.22
CA SER A 185 17.42 -12.14 -3.27
C SER A 185 16.33 -12.06 -4.37
N GLY A 186 16.32 -10.96 -5.14
CA GLY A 186 15.39 -10.71 -6.22
C GLY A 186 14.10 -10.00 -5.81
N LEU A 187 14.08 -9.33 -4.65
CA LEU A 187 12.92 -8.60 -4.13
C LEU A 187 13.25 -7.14 -3.84
N LEU A 188 12.44 -6.22 -4.36
CA LEU A 188 12.54 -4.79 -4.05
C LEU A 188 11.39 -4.37 -3.15
N HIS A 189 11.69 -3.85 -1.95
CA HIS A 189 10.69 -3.53 -0.90
C HIS A 189 9.66 -2.46 -1.33
N ARG A 190 10.13 -1.37 -1.94
CA ARG A 190 9.36 -0.18 -2.40
C ARG A 190 8.58 0.63 -1.36
N ASP A 191 8.34 0.10 -0.15
CA ASP A 191 7.64 0.81 0.94
C ASP A 191 8.56 1.14 2.13
N ILE A 192 9.70 1.76 1.88
CA ILE A 192 10.64 2.15 2.96
C ILE A 192 10.08 3.39 3.66
N SER A 193 9.77 3.26 4.95
CA SER A 193 9.31 4.38 5.79
C SER A 193 9.68 4.12 7.25
N ILE A 194 9.75 5.19 8.06
CA ILE A 194 10.02 5.11 9.50
C ILE A 194 9.04 4.22 10.28
N ASN A 195 7.87 3.91 9.71
CA ASN A 195 6.86 3.04 10.31
C ASN A 195 7.07 1.56 10.00
N ASN A 196 7.83 1.26 8.94
CA ASN A 196 8.12 -0.10 8.48
C ASN A 196 9.51 -0.58 8.90
N LEU A 197 10.30 0.29 9.54
CA LEU A 197 11.57 -0.05 10.16
C LEU A 197 11.34 -0.37 11.63
N MET A 198 11.81 -1.54 12.05
CA MET A 198 11.65 -2.04 13.41
C MET A 198 13.00 -2.17 14.10
N VAL A 199 13.01 -1.94 15.41
CA VAL A 199 14.15 -2.13 16.31
C VAL A 199 13.74 -3.05 17.46
N ASN A 200 14.63 -3.99 17.78
CA ASN A 200 14.55 -4.83 18.97
C ASN A 200 15.79 -4.59 19.84
N GLU A 201 15.58 -4.02 21.02
CA GLU A 201 16.61 -3.79 22.04
C GLU A 201 16.56 -4.83 23.16
N ASP A 202 15.58 -5.75 23.12
CA ASP A 202 15.44 -6.82 24.10
C ASP A 202 16.09 -8.11 23.58
N ASP A 203 17.28 -8.40 24.09
CA ASP A 203 18.04 -9.61 23.73
C ASP A 203 17.35 -10.91 24.18
N LYS A 204 16.34 -10.84 25.05
CA LYS A 204 15.54 -12.01 25.44
C LYS A 204 14.54 -12.40 24.36
N ILE A 205 14.11 -11.42 23.54
CA ILE A 205 13.19 -11.67 22.44
C ILE A 205 14.01 -12.22 21.27
N PRO A 206 13.72 -13.42 20.78
CA PRO A 206 14.51 -14.06 19.72
C PRO A 206 14.18 -13.47 18.33
N SER A 207 14.26 -12.14 18.21
CA SER A 207 14.02 -11.36 16.98
C SER A 207 15.29 -10.68 16.50
N TRP A 208 15.35 -10.32 15.22
CA TRP A 208 16.43 -9.48 14.71
C TRP A 208 16.54 -8.17 15.49
N ARG A 209 17.76 -7.70 15.77
CA ARG A 209 17.99 -6.39 16.41
C ARG A 209 17.40 -5.23 15.62
N ALA A 210 17.33 -5.36 14.30
CA ALA A 210 16.58 -4.46 13.44
C ALA A 210 16.08 -5.18 12.19
N PHE A 211 14.90 -4.83 11.69
CA PHE A 211 14.33 -5.49 10.53
C PHE A 211 13.24 -4.68 9.81
N PHE A 212 12.98 -5.01 8.55
CA PHE A 212 11.82 -4.50 7.80
C PHE A 212 10.56 -5.32 8.02
N ILE A 213 9.43 -4.62 7.98
CA ILE A 213 8.09 -5.18 7.79
C ILE A 213 7.44 -4.55 6.55
N GLY A 214 6.36 -5.16 6.05
CA GLY A 214 5.52 -4.54 5.01
C GLY A 214 5.97 -4.82 3.58
N LEU A 215 6.08 -6.10 3.21
CA LEU A 215 6.38 -6.52 1.83
C LEU A 215 5.15 -6.46 0.90
N ASP A 216 4.03 -5.90 1.35
CA ASP A 216 2.78 -5.74 0.59
C ASP A 216 2.93 -5.00 -0.76
N LEU A 217 3.96 -4.16 -0.87
CA LEU A 217 4.29 -3.42 -2.09
C LEU A 217 5.55 -3.95 -2.77
N ALA A 218 6.17 -5.01 -2.27
CA ALA A 218 7.41 -5.50 -2.85
C ALA A 218 7.17 -6.13 -4.24
N VAL A 219 8.19 -6.09 -5.09
CA VAL A 219 8.15 -6.68 -6.44
C VAL A 219 9.44 -7.40 -6.77
N ARG A 220 9.33 -8.38 -7.65
CA ARG A 220 10.48 -8.96 -8.36
C ARG A 220 10.89 -8.01 -9.48
N PRO A 221 12.11 -7.43 -9.48
CA PRO A 221 12.54 -6.47 -10.49
C PRO A 221 12.63 -7.08 -11.89
N GLN A 222 13.05 -8.35 -11.97
CA GLN A 222 13.11 -9.10 -13.20
C GLN A 222 11.72 -9.68 -13.47
N ARG A 223 10.97 -9.02 -14.36
CA ARG A 223 9.64 -9.44 -14.82
C ARG A 223 9.73 -9.89 -16.27
N GLU A 224 9.23 -11.10 -16.56
CA GLU A 224 8.97 -11.54 -17.93
C GLU A 224 7.67 -10.93 -18.52
N ALA A 225 6.80 -10.31 -17.71
CA ALA A 225 5.61 -9.59 -18.19
C ALA A 225 5.07 -8.54 -17.20
N ALA A 226 4.37 -7.52 -17.73
CA ALA A 226 3.74 -6.46 -16.95
C ALA A 226 2.48 -6.96 -16.22
N SER A 227 2.51 -7.00 -14.88
CA SER A 227 1.29 -7.16 -14.07
C SER A 227 0.35 -5.98 -14.30
N GLY A 228 -0.81 -6.24 -14.90
CA GLY A 228 -1.85 -5.29 -15.29
C GLY A 228 -2.62 -4.65 -14.13
N ALA A 229 -2.05 -4.56 -12.94
CA ALA A 229 -2.69 -3.92 -11.80
C ALA A 229 -2.78 -2.40 -12.00
N LYS A 230 -3.96 -1.91 -12.39
CA LYS A 230 -4.28 -0.47 -12.43
C LYS A 230 -3.97 0.15 -11.06
N GLY A 231 -3.14 1.20 -11.05
CA GLY A 231 -2.58 1.86 -9.86
C GLY A 231 -3.58 2.19 -8.77
N LYS A 232 -3.80 1.25 -7.84
CA LYS A 232 -4.57 1.42 -6.60
C LYS A 232 -3.61 1.41 -5.43
N THR A 233 -2.95 2.53 -5.15
CA THR A 233 -2.10 2.69 -3.97
C THR A 233 -2.98 2.97 -2.76
N THR A 234 -3.09 2.04 -1.81
CA THR A 234 -3.76 2.27 -0.53
C THR A 234 -2.67 2.30 0.54
N ARG A 235 -2.41 3.48 1.13
CA ARG A 235 -1.44 3.63 2.23
C ARG A 235 -2.00 2.96 3.49
N SER A 236 -1.23 2.10 4.16
CA SER A 236 -1.52 1.66 5.52
C SER A 236 -1.24 2.82 6.48
N TRP A 237 -2.18 3.09 7.38
CA TRP A 237 -1.96 3.99 8.51
C TRP A 237 -1.17 3.26 9.59
N PRO A 238 -0.32 3.97 10.36
CA PRO A 238 0.49 3.37 11.40
C PRO A 238 -0.36 2.67 12.45
N LEU A 239 0.15 1.54 12.94
CA LEU A 239 -0.42 0.74 14.02
C LEU A 239 -0.56 1.60 15.28
N VAL A 240 -1.79 1.69 15.79
CA VAL A 240 -2.08 2.23 17.11
C VAL A 240 -1.62 1.18 18.13
N HIS A 241 -0.73 1.59 19.04
CA HIS A 241 -0.18 0.73 20.10
C HIS A 241 -1.29 0.35 21.11
N PHE A 242 -1.21 -0.88 21.64
CA PHE A 242 -1.69 -1.25 22.97
C PHE A 242 -0.48 -1.30 23.91
#